data_AF-A0A1Q5RFC5-F1
#
_entry.id   AF-A0A1Q5RFC5-F1
#
_cell.length_a   1.000
_cell.length_b   1.000
_cell.length_c   1.000
_cell.angle_alpha   90.00
_cell.angle_beta   90.00
_cell.angle_gamma   90.00
#
_symmetry.space_group_name_H-M   'P 1'
#
loop_
_entity.id
_entity.type
_entity.pdbx_description
1 polymer ?
#
loop_
_entity_poly.entity_id
_entity_poly.type
_entity_poly.pdbx_seq_one_letter_code
_entity_poly.pdbx_strand_id
1 'polypeptide(L)'
;MATTQFDYSGAIVNYTVQATGIYDIVAFGAQGAQNTGFAIGGPGAEMGGEMSLTAGDNLEILAGGAGQTAGGSEGGGGGSFVVLVGGPDDPSNTPVPLVV
;
A
#
# COMPACT_ATOMS: atom_id res chain seq x y z
N MET A 1 -8.49 17.14 -8.53
CA MET A 1 -8.86 15.88 -7.84
C MET A 1 -8.27 15.95 -6.44
N ALA A 2 -9.01 15.49 -5.42
CA ALA A 2 -8.47 15.39 -4.07
C ALA A 2 -7.68 14.07 -3.95
N THR A 3 -6.52 14.11 -3.30
CA THR A 3 -5.68 12.93 -3.04
C THR A 3 -5.81 12.53 -1.58
N THR A 4 -6.07 11.26 -1.32
CA THR A 4 -6.02 10.67 0.01
C THR A 4 -4.73 9.86 0.13
N GLN A 5 -3.90 10.16 1.12
CA GLN A 5 -2.61 9.51 1.32
C GLN A 5 -2.61 8.64 2.59
N PHE A 6 -2.01 7.46 2.49
CA PHE A 6 -1.82 6.53 3.60
C PHE A 6 -0.32 6.25 3.77
N ASP A 7 0.25 6.71 4.88
CA ASP A 7 1.65 6.50 5.21
C ASP A 7 1.87 5.21 6.01
N TYR A 8 3.12 4.76 6.09
CA TYR A 8 3.50 3.61 6.91
C TYR A 8 3.10 3.79 8.37
N SER A 9 2.25 2.88 8.85
CA SER A 9 1.78 2.84 10.25
C SER A 9 2.23 1.58 11.00
N GLY A 10 2.77 0.58 10.29
CA GLY A 10 3.05 -0.76 10.83
C GLY A 10 1.81 -1.65 10.98
N ALA A 11 0.64 -1.21 10.50
CA ALA A 11 -0.61 -1.96 10.53
C ALA A 11 -1.44 -1.77 9.26
N ILE A 12 -2.44 -2.64 9.07
CA ILE A 12 -3.45 -2.49 8.02
C ILE A 12 -4.37 -1.33 8.41
N VAL A 13 -4.67 -0.47 7.43
CA VAL A 13 -5.61 0.64 7.55
C VAL A 13 -6.85 0.31 6.73
N ASN A 14 -8.03 0.46 7.33
CA ASN A 14 -9.30 0.27 6.65
C ASN A 14 -9.82 1.61 6.14
N TYR A 15 -10.28 1.65 4.89
CA TYR A 15 -10.84 2.84 4.26
C TYR A 15 -12.16 2.51 3.56
N THR A 16 -13.22 3.25 3.89
CA THR A 16 -14.50 3.15 3.20
C THR A 16 -14.60 4.19 2.09
N VAL A 17 -14.95 3.75 0.90
CA VAL A 17 -15.11 4.61 -0.27
C VAL A 17 -16.35 5.49 -0.11
N GLN A 18 -16.18 6.80 -0.22
CA GLN A 18 -17.26 7.76 0.05
C GLN A 18 -18.12 8.08 -1.18
N ALA A 19 -17.60 7.88 -2.39
CA ALA A 19 -18.30 8.19 -3.63
C ALA A 19 -18.00 7.16 -4.72
N THR A 20 -19.01 6.76 -5.49
CA THR A 20 -18.81 5.86 -6.64
C THR A 20 -18.04 6.58 -7.74
N GLY A 21 -17.05 5.92 -8.33
CA GLY A 21 -16.26 6.48 -9.43
C GLY A 21 -15.04 5.63 -9.79
N ILE A 22 -14.26 6.15 -10.74
CA ILE A 22 -12.95 5.60 -11.09
C ILE A 22 -11.90 6.28 -10.22
N TYR A 23 -11.05 5.48 -9.60
CA TYR A 23 -9.98 5.90 -8.70
C TYR A 23 -8.63 5.51 -9.28
N ASP A 24 -7.71 6.47 -9.34
CA ASP A 24 -6.29 6.21 -9.55
C ASP A 24 -5.68 5.76 -8.22
N ILE A 25 -5.24 4.51 -8.16
CA ILE A 25 -4.50 3.98 -7.02
C ILE A 25 -3.02 3.95 -7.37
N VAL A 26 -2.21 4.52 -6.49
CA VAL A 26 -0.75 4.48 -6.57
C VAL A 26 -0.21 3.94 -5.26
N ALA A 27 0.60 2.88 -5.33
CA ALA A 27 1.25 2.25 -4.19
C ALA A 27 2.77 2.34 -4.36
N PHE A 28 3.44 2.79 -3.29
CA PHE A 28 4.90 2.87 -3.24
C PHE A 28 5.41 1.87 -2.22
N GLY A 29 6.21 0.90 -2.66
CA GLY A 29 7.04 0.08 -1.78
C GLY A 29 8.08 0.95 -1.06
N ALA A 30 8.48 0.51 0.11
CA ALA A 30 9.45 1.22 0.92
C ALA A 30 10.89 0.93 0.50
N GLN A 31 11.76 1.89 0.82
CA GLN A 31 13.18 1.78 0.59
C GLN A 31 13.83 0.68 1.45
N GLY A 32 14.86 0.02 0.93
CA GLY A 32 15.75 -0.82 1.74
C GLY A 32 16.52 -0.03 2.81
N ALA A 33 17.18 -0.75 3.72
CA ALA A 33 17.88 -0.13 4.83
C ALA A 33 18.99 0.84 4.39
N GLN A 34 19.21 1.88 5.19
CA GLN A 34 20.32 2.82 5.03
C GLN A 34 21.36 2.57 6.11
N ASN A 35 22.61 2.36 5.71
CA ASN A 35 23.73 2.32 6.64
C ASN A 35 24.37 3.72 6.69
N THR A 36 24.57 4.26 7.90
CA THR A 36 25.16 5.58 8.13
C THR A 36 26.63 5.59 7.73
N GLY A 37 26.91 5.67 6.42
CA GLY A 37 28.27 5.89 5.89
C GLY A 37 28.65 5.07 4.66
N PHE A 38 27.87 4.07 4.23
CA PHE A 38 28.34 3.12 3.21
C PHE A 38 27.41 2.96 2.01
N ALA A 39 26.09 2.85 2.21
CA ALA A 39 25.15 2.69 1.12
C ALA A 39 23.73 3.07 1.51
N ILE A 40 23.02 3.60 0.52
CA ILE A 40 21.58 3.87 0.57
C ILE A 40 20.88 2.63 -0.02
N GLY A 41 19.94 2.04 0.72
CA GLY A 41 19.14 0.92 0.22
C GLY A 41 18.38 1.29 -1.05
N GLY A 42 18.14 0.29 -1.91
CA GLY A 42 17.43 0.50 -3.17
C GLY A 42 16.04 1.12 -2.94
N PRO A 43 15.58 1.99 -3.86
CA PRO A 43 14.21 2.51 -3.80
C PRO A 43 13.20 1.38 -3.88
N GLY A 44 12.04 1.55 -3.25
CA GLY A 44 10.94 0.60 -3.40
C GLY A 44 10.26 0.74 -4.77
N ALA A 45 9.46 -0.28 -5.12
CA ALA A 45 8.70 -0.27 -6.37
C ALA A 45 7.55 0.72 -6.33
N GLU A 46 7.27 1.40 -7.43
CA GLU A 46 6.04 2.16 -7.63
C GLU A 46 5.12 1.38 -8.55
N MET A 47 3.84 1.31 -8.19
CA MET A 47 2.83 0.65 -9.00
C MET A 47 1.55 1.47 -8.98
N GLY A 48 0.91 1.58 -10.15
CA GLY A 48 -0.27 2.41 -10.34
C GLY A 48 -1.31 1.72 -11.21
N GLY A 49 -2.58 1.98 -10.94
CA GLY A 49 -3.69 1.45 -11.72
C GLY A 49 -5.01 2.16 -11.44
N GLU A 50 -5.88 2.16 -12.44
CA GLU A 50 -7.25 2.66 -12.32
C GLU A 50 -8.17 1.53 -11.85
N MET A 51 -9.07 1.83 -10.91
CA MET A 51 -10.12 0.92 -10.49
C MET A 51 -11.47 1.62 -10.35
N SER A 52 -12.54 0.94 -10.72
CA SER A 52 -13.91 1.41 -10.42
C SER A 52 -14.27 0.96 -9.01
N LEU A 53 -14.68 1.91 -8.16
CA LEU A 53 -15.14 1.66 -6.80
C LEU A 53 -16.54 2.21 -6.59
N THR A 54 -17.33 1.52 -5.79
CA THR A 54 -18.66 1.94 -5.37
C THR A 54 -18.62 2.55 -3.98
N ALA A 55 -19.44 3.58 -3.75
CA ALA A 55 -19.61 4.14 -2.41
C ALA A 55 -20.04 3.03 -1.42
N GLY A 56 -19.30 2.90 -0.32
CA GLY A 56 -19.48 1.83 0.67
C GLY A 56 -18.57 0.62 0.50
N ASP A 57 -17.78 0.54 -0.58
CA ASP A 57 -16.68 -0.43 -0.67
C ASP A 57 -15.67 -0.19 0.46
N ASN A 58 -15.11 -1.27 1.00
CA ASN A 58 -14.03 -1.19 1.97
C ASN A 58 -12.70 -1.64 1.35
N LEU A 59 -11.66 -0.85 1.59
CA LEU A 59 -10.29 -1.15 1.22
C LEU A 59 -9.49 -1.46 2.47
N GLU A 60 -8.71 -2.54 2.41
CA GLU A 60 -7.59 -2.79 3.30
C GLU A 60 -6.31 -2.28 2.64
N ILE A 61 -5.64 -1.36 3.31
CA ILE A 61 -4.46 -0.67 2.80
C ILE A 61 -3.29 -0.97 3.74
N LEU A 62 -2.20 -1.48 3.17
CA LEU A 62 -0.97 -1.73 3.89
C LEU A 62 0.16 -0.98 3.20
N ALA A 63 0.74 0.01 3.86
CA ALA A 63 1.96 0.65 3.40
C ALA A 63 3.19 -0.12 3.88
N GLY A 64 4.18 -0.29 3.01
CA GLY A 64 5.46 -0.93 3.33
C GLY A 64 6.31 -0.08 4.27
N GLY A 65 7.06 -0.75 5.15
CA GLY A 65 8.03 -0.11 6.06
C GLY A 65 9.44 -0.09 5.48
N ALA A 66 10.20 0.97 5.78
CA ALA A 66 11.61 1.04 5.38
C ALA A 66 12.43 -0.10 6.02
N GLY A 67 13.44 -0.56 5.29
CA GLY A 67 14.36 -1.58 5.78
C GLY A 67 15.15 -1.08 7.00
N GLN A 68 15.40 -1.99 7.93
CA GLN A 68 16.09 -1.67 9.19
C GLN A 68 17.57 -2.07 9.14
N THR A 69 18.42 -1.27 9.79
CA THR A 69 19.85 -1.53 9.96
C THR A 69 20.11 -2.00 11.40
N ALA A 70 20.79 -3.14 11.58
CA ALA A 70 21.18 -3.63 12.90
C ALA A 70 22.55 -4.30 12.86
N GLY A 71 23.55 -3.68 13.51
CA GLY A 71 24.83 -4.33 13.82
C GLY A 71 25.61 -4.94 12.64
N GLY A 72 25.50 -4.37 11.44
CA GLY A 72 26.13 -4.90 10.22
C GLY A 72 25.23 -5.84 9.40
N SER A 73 23.93 -5.88 9.69
CA SER A 73 22.91 -6.49 8.85
C SER A 73 21.94 -5.43 8.35
N GLU A 74 21.58 -5.53 7.07
CA GLU A 74 20.65 -4.64 6.38
C GLU A 74 19.40 -5.42 5.94
N GLY A 75 18.22 -4.90 6.28
CA GLY A 75 16.94 -5.42 5.81
C GLY A 75 16.49 -4.80 4.48
N GLY A 76 15.73 -5.57 3.69
CA GLY A 76 14.98 -5.03 2.56
C GLY A 76 13.80 -4.17 3.02
N GLY A 77 13.30 -3.30 2.13
CA GLY A 77 12.06 -2.54 2.36
C GLY A 77 10.82 -3.39 2.08
N GLY A 78 9.69 -3.03 2.69
CA GLY A 78 8.41 -3.72 2.52
C GLY A 78 7.63 -3.27 1.27
N GLY A 79 6.79 -4.16 0.74
CA GLY A 79 5.82 -3.83 -0.30
C GLY A 79 4.58 -3.12 0.25
N SER A 80 3.87 -2.41 -0.62
CA SER A 80 2.59 -1.76 -0.32
C SER A 80 1.47 -2.44 -1.10
N PHE A 81 0.30 -2.58 -0.46
CA PHE A 81 -0.83 -3.34 -0.98
C PHE A 81 -2.13 -2.60 -0.72
N VAL A 82 -3.07 -2.74 -1.67
CA VAL A 82 -4.46 -2.30 -1.53
C VAL A 82 -5.34 -3.47 -1.92
N VAL A 83 -6.28 -3.84 -1.06
CA VAL A 83 -7.18 -4.98 -1.26
C VAL A 83 -8.61 -4.50 -1.08
N LEU A 84 -9.47 -4.81 -2.04
CA LEU A 84 -10.91 -4.68 -1.87
C LEU A 84 -11.40 -5.82 -0.99
N VAL A 85 -12.06 -5.49 0.13
CA VAL A 85 -12.64 -6.47 1.04
C VAL A 85 -14.06 -6.07 1.37
N GLY A 86 -15.02 -6.99 1.29
CA GLY A 86 -16.32 -6.82 1.94
C GLY A 86 -16.99 -5.48 1.63
N GLY A 87 -17.54 -5.36 0.42
CA GLY A 87 -18.22 -4.18 -0.10
C GLY A 87 -19.33 -4.55 -1.09
N PRO A 88 -20.11 -3.57 -1.59
CA PRO A 88 -21.03 -3.80 -2.71
C PRO A 88 -20.40 -4.56 -3.87
N ASP A 89 -19.12 -4.26 -4.18
CA ASP A 89 -18.41 -4.86 -5.30
C ASP A 89 -17.65 -6.17 -4.94
N ASP A 90 -17.46 -6.47 -3.65
CA ASP A 90 -16.99 -7.78 -3.14
C ASP A 90 -17.85 -8.26 -1.94
N PRO A 91 -19.09 -8.75 -2.18
CA PRO A 91 -20.00 -9.15 -1.12
C PRO A 91 -19.62 -10.51 -0.49
N SER A 92 -18.81 -11.32 -1.18
CA SER A 92 -18.34 -12.62 -0.67
C SER A 92 -17.11 -12.51 0.24
N ASN A 93 -16.55 -11.30 0.40
CA ASN A 93 -15.29 -11.07 1.10
C ASN A 93 -14.18 -11.99 0.56
N THR A 94 -14.27 -12.31 -0.74
CA THR A 94 -13.28 -13.10 -1.44
C THR A 94 -12.16 -12.13 -1.73
N PRO A 95 -10.98 -12.27 -1.08
CA PRO A 95 -9.89 -11.36 -1.34
C PRO A 95 -9.67 -11.35 -2.84
N VAL A 96 -9.87 -10.19 -3.47
CA VAL A 96 -9.45 -9.97 -4.84
C VAL A 96 -8.04 -9.43 -4.68
N PRO A 97 -7.00 -10.30 -4.69
CA PRO A 97 -5.65 -9.81 -4.56
C PRO A 97 -5.40 -8.92 -5.77
N LEU A 98 -5.39 -7.61 -5.52
CA LEU A 98 -4.70 -6.72 -6.41
C LEU A 98 -3.23 -7.01 -6.15
N VAL A 99 -2.69 -7.92 -6.96
CA VAL A 99 -1.25 -7.91 -7.20
C VAL A 99 -1.03 -6.61 -7.94
N VAL A 100 -0.74 -5.58 -7.16
CA VAL A 100 -0.14 -4.36 -7.66
C VAL A 100 1.27 -4.75 -8.06
#